data_AF-A0A317H560-F1
#
_entry.id   AF-A0A317H560-F1
#
_cell.length_a   1.000
_cell.length_b   1.000
_cell.length_c   1.000
_cell.angle_alpha   90.00
_cell.angle_beta   90.00
_cell.angle_gamma   90.00
#
_symmetry.space_group_name_H-M   'P 1'
#
loop_
_entity.id
_entity.type
_entity.pdbx_description
1 polymer ?
#
loop_
_entity_poly.entity_id
_entity_poly.type
_entity_poly.pdbx_seq_one_letter_code
_entity_poly.pdbx_strand_id
1 'polypeptide(L)'
;MFVSVSNLTNNMGVDEKIARFFVDRKVPQDNIFWNKRLLYIARGNGYISIPVYYDFLLRIGLLRECLLDESHIQFMEKVMHYAMLVEYNQMSFGDQLLSIQHLLTNRIRNQEFYLELIHYLEQPVLRPIGKLGMPIPSLNRADVFLFILCDLPMSQSQIEQAISYWYALHTSYLIMDDMYDYQLDKQVKDENAIIELGDGEKGFERAFEILKRNIKTIEPVNPTLAAHFEVTMEGLYDTNTKS
;
A
#
# COMPACT_ATOMS: atom_id res chain seq x y z
N MET A 1 2.82 22.64 2.00
CA MET A 1 2.28 22.70 0.62
C MET A 1 1.37 21.49 0.44
N PHE A 2 0.17 21.67 -0.09
CA PHE A 2 -0.84 20.59 -0.17
C PHE A 2 -0.56 19.63 -1.33
N VAL A 3 -1.02 18.38 -1.25
CA VAL A 3 -0.99 17.46 -2.38
C VAL A 3 -2.11 17.88 -3.33
N SER A 4 -1.74 18.35 -4.52
CA SER A 4 -2.68 18.77 -5.57
C SER A 4 -2.78 17.72 -6.67
N VAL A 5 -3.76 17.86 -7.55
CA VAL A 5 -3.87 17.04 -8.77
C VAL A 5 -2.56 17.09 -9.55
N SER A 6 -2.01 18.29 -9.78
CA SER A 6 -0.75 18.47 -10.50
C SER A 6 0.44 17.82 -9.79
N ASN A 7 0.44 17.76 -8.46
CA ASN A 7 1.49 17.05 -7.72
C ASN A 7 1.45 15.54 -8.02
N LEU A 8 0.27 14.91 -7.97
CA LEU A 8 0.12 13.49 -8.27
C LEU A 8 0.39 13.17 -9.75
N THR A 9 -0.10 13.98 -10.68
CA THR A 9 0.10 13.74 -12.12
C THR A 9 1.56 13.93 -12.52
N ASN A 10 2.20 15.01 -12.08
CA ASN A 10 3.52 15.38 -12.57
C ASN A 10 4.65 14.62 -11.88
N ASN A 11 4.50 14.34 -10.58
CA ASN A 11 5.57 13.72 -9.80
C ASN A 11 5.37 12.22 -9.58
N MET A 12 4.12 11.73 -9.63
CA MET A 12 3.79 10.31 -9.39
C MET A 12 3.18 9.63 -10.62
N GLY A 13 2.98 10.37 -11.72
CA GLY A 13 2.45 9.82 -12.98
C GLY A 13 1.00 9.37 -12.93
N VAL A 14 0.23 9.73 -11.90
CA VAL A 14 -1.16 9.28 -11.72
C VAL A 14 -2.08 9.85 -12.81
N ASP A 15 -3.00 9.05 -13.36
CA ASP A 15 -4.06 9.50 -14.27
C ASP A 15 -4.82 10.70 -13.68
N GLU A 16 -5.02 11.74 -14.49
CA GLU A 16 -5.59 13.01 -13.99
C GLU A 16 -6.98 12.81 -13.37
N LYS A 17 -7.81 11.92 -13.92
CA LYS A 17 -9.16 11.70 -13.38
C LYS A 17 -9.12 10.95 -12.05
N ILE A 18 -8.21 9.99 -11.88
CA ILE A 18 -7.97 9.34 -10.58
C ILE A 18 -7.43 10.35 -9.57
N ALA A 19 -6.41 11.12 -9.95
CA ALA A 19 -5.82 12.14 -9.09
C ALA A 19 -6.87 13.17 -8.63
N ARG A 20 -7.69 13.67 -9.57
CA ARG A 20 -8.78 14.61 -9.29
C ARG A 20 -9.85 14.02 -8.38
N PHE A 21 -10.29 12.79 -8.66
CA PHE A 21 -11.27 12.11 -7.82
C PHE A 21 -10.84 12.09 -6.35
N PHE A 22 -9.61 11.66 -6.07
CA PHE A 22 -9.13 11.54 -4.70
C PHE A 22 -8.76 12.88 -4.04
N VAL A 23 -8.24 13.86 -4.79
CA VAL A 23 -7.93 15.20 -4.26
C VAL A 23 -9.21 15.96 -3.90
N ASP A 24 -10.26 15.84 -4.71
CA ASP A 24 -11.53 16.54 -4.49
C ASP A 24 -12.48 15.76 -3.56
N ARG A 25 -12.16 14.50 -3.23
CA ARG A 25 -12.96 13.67 -2.32
C ARG A 25 -13.02 14.29 -0.93
N LYS A 26 -14.21 14.28 -0.33
CA LYS A 26 -14.40 14.71 1.06
C LYS A 26 -13.85 13.65 2.00
N VAL A 27 -13.23 14.11 3.08
CA VAL A 27 -12.84 13.23 4.18
C VAL A 27 -14.07 12.50 4.73
N PRO A 28 -14.04 11.15 4.82
CA PRO A 28 -15.16 10.39 5.35
C PRO A 28 -15.40 10.71 6.82
N GLN A 29 -16.67 10.89 7.19
CA GLN A 29 -17.06 11.05 8.59
C GLN A 29 -16.87 9.71 9.33
N ASP A 30 -16.52 9.80 10.62
CA ASP A 30 -16.35 8.64 11.49
C ASP A 30 -15.32 7.60 10.99
N ASN A 31 -14.30 8.07 10.27
CA ASN A 31 -13.20 7.24 9.81
C ASN A 31 -11.89 7.65 10.50
N ILE A 32 -11.36 6.73 11.31
CA ILE A 32 -10.16 6.99 12.11
C ILE A 32 -8.89 7.21 11.28
N PHE A 33 -8.79 6.65 10.06
CA PHE A 33 -7.64 6.87 9.17
C PHE A 33 -7.53 8.32 8.68
N TRP A 34 -8.65 8.99 8.49
CA TRP A 34 -8.70 10.42 8.15
C TRP A 34 -9.09 11.30 9.35
N ASN A 35 -9.01 10.80 10.59
CA ASN A 35 -9.42 11.56 11.76
C ASN A 35 -8.67 12.90 11.85
N LYS A 36 -9.42 13.99 12.07
CA LYS A 36 -8.90 15.37 12.12
C LYS A 36 -8.15 15.84 10.87
N ARG A 37 -8.26 15.13 9.74
CA ARG A 37 -7.70 15.57 8.46
C ARG A 37 -8.66 16.56 7.78
N LEU A 38 -8.08 17.60 7.19
CA LEU A 38 -8.81 18.55 6.36
C LEU A 38 -8.91 18.09 4.90
N LEU A 39 -7.97 17.25 4.47
CA LEU A 39 -7.84 16.77 3.10
C LEU A 39 -7.85 15.26 3.07
N TYR A 40 -8.46 14.70 2.03
CA TYR A 40 -8.48 13.26 1.79
C TYR A 40 -7.09 12.72 1.44
N ILE A 41 -6.33 13.46 0.62
CA ILE A 41 -4.93 13.13 0.32
C ILE A 41 -3.99 14.07 1.07
N ALA A 42 -3.35 13.54 2.11
CA ALA A 42 -2.29 14.21 2.86
C ALA A 42 -0.89 13.77 2.37
N ARG A 43 0.18 14.36 2.93
CA ARG A 43 1.57 14.13 2.52
C ARG A 43 2.19 12.79 2.94
N GLY A 44 1.46 11.92 3.62
CA GLY A 44 1.99 10.62 4.07
C GLY A 44 1.86 9.55 2.99
N ASN A 45 2.82 8.63 2.96
CA ASN A 45 2.86 7.53 1.99
C ASN A 45 1.56 6.70 2.00
N GLY A 46 0.98 6.45 3.17
CA GLY A 46 -0.31 5.76 3.29
C GLY A 46 -1.49 6.47 2.60
N TYR A 47 -1.45 7.81 2.43
CA TYR A 47 -2.48 8.55 1.68
C TYR A 47 -2.15 8.62 0.20
N ILE A 48 -0.87 8.82 -0.16
CA ILE A 48 -0.41 8.96 -1.54
C ILE A 48 -0.47 7.62 -2.28
N SER A 49 -0.26 6.50 -1.59
CA SER A 49 -0.29 5.18 -2.21
C SER A 49 -1.66 4.81 -2.77
N ILE A 50 -2.76 5.34 -2.20
CA ILE A 50 -4.13 5.07 -2.66
C ILE A 50 -4.33 5.47 -4.14
N PRO A 51 -4.20 6.76 -4.53
CA PRO A 51 -4.38 7.15 -5.93
C PRO A 51 -3.36 6.48 -6.86
N VAL A 52 -2.13 6.22 -6.39
CA VAL A 52 -1.09 5.55 -7.19
C VAL A 52 -1.45 4.09 -7.45
N TYR A 53 -1.96 3.37 -6.45
CA TYR A 53 -2.37 1.99 -6.62
C TYR A 53 -3.59 1.86 -7.53
N TYR A 54 -4.57 2.75 -7.39
CA TYR A 54 -5.72 2.81 -8.29
C TYR A 54 -5.31 3.12 -9.74
N ASP A 55 -4.27 3.93 -9.94
CA ASP A 55 -3.68 4.16 -11.26
C ASP A 55 -3.04 2.88 -11.84
N PHE A 56 -2.35 2.06 -11.03
CA PHE A 56 -1.91 0.75 -11.50
C PHE A 56 -3.06 -0.15 -11.91
N LEU A 57 -4.14 -0.19 -11.10
CA LEU A 57 -5.33 -0.97 -11.44
C LEU A 57 -5.96 -0.52 -12.77
N LEU A 58 -5.99 0.78 -13.03
CA LEU A 58 -6.44 1.34 -14.32
C LEU A 58 -5.53 0.87 -15.46
N ARG A 59 -4.21 0.93 -15.29
CA ARG A 59 -3.23 0.57 -16.32
C ARG A 59 -3.21 -0.91 -16.70
N ILE A 60 -3.59 -1.80 -15.77
CA ILE A 60 -3.79 -3.23 -16.06
C ILE A 60 -5.17 -3.53 -16.66
N GLY A 61 -5.94 -2.49 -17.01
CA GLY A 61 -7.16 -2.60 -17.82
C GLY A 61 -8.46 -2.68 -17.03
N LEU A 62 -8.49 -2.32 -15.74
CA LEU A 62 -9.76 -2.15 -15.04
C LEU A 62 -10.46 -0.88 -15.52
N LEU A 63 -11.78 -0.92 -15.59
CA LEU A 63 -12.59 0.24 -15.95
C LEU A 63 -12.57 1.26 -14.83
N ARG A 64 -12.31 2.52 -15.18
CA ARG A 64 -12.29 3.64 -14.22
C ARG A 64 -13.61 3.74 -13.46
N GLU A 65 -14.73 3.43 -14.10
CA GLU A 65 -16.06 3.46 -13.52
C GLU A 65 -16.23 2.43 -12.41
N CYS A 66 -15.55 1.28 -12.50
CA CYS A 66 -15.52 0.29 -11.42
C CYS A 66 -14.59 0.74 -10.28
N LEU A 67 -13.43 1.29 -10.64
CA LEU A 67 -12.44 1.78 -9.67
C LEU A 67 -12.95 2.97 -8.85
N LEU A 68 -13.67 3.89 -9.47
CA LEU A 68 -14.16 5.10 -8.82
C LEU A 68 -15.64 5.00 -8.43
N ASP A 69 -16.20 3.78 -8.43
CA ASP A 69 -17.55 3.54 -7.93
C ASP A 69 -17.63 3.87 -6.44
N GLU A 70 -18.65 4.64 -6.06
CA GLU A 70 -18.78 5.13 -4.68
C GLU A 70 -18.90 3.97 -3.67
N SER A 71 -19.57 2.87 -4.05
CA SER A 71 -19.70 1.73 -3.14
C SER A 71 -18.37 1.02 -2.92
N HIS A 72 -17.53 0.94 -3.95
CA HIS A 72 -16.19 0.36 -3.86
C HIS A 72 -15.25 1.27 -3.05
N ILE A 73 -15.30 2.59 -3.27
CA ILE A 73 -14.47 3.54 -2.51
C ILE A 73 -14.86 3.56 -1.03
N GLN A 74 -16.16 3.51 -0.70
CA GLN A 74 -16.61 3.40 0.70
C GLN A 74 -16.15 2.09 1.36
N PHE A 75 -16.12 1.00 0.60
CA PHE A 75 -15.57 -0.26 1.09
C PHE A 75 -14.07 -0.13 1.41
N MET A 76 -13.28 0.44 0.49
CA MET A 76 -11.85 0.72 0.72
C MET A 76 -11.64 1.62 1.95
N GLU A 77 -12.43 2.68 2.10
CA GLU A 77 -12.36 3.56 3.27
C GLU A 77 -12.62 2.80 4.58
N LYS A 78 -13.57 1.86 4.59
CA LYS A 78 -13.83 1.01 5.76
C LYS A 78 -12.70 0.02 6.05
N VAL A 79 -12.05 -0.53 5.02
CA VAL A 79 -10.84 -1.35 5.21
C VAL A 79 -9.74 -0.53 5.89
N MET A 80 -9.51 0.70 5.43
CA MET A 80 -8.53 1.62 6.04
C MET A 80 -8.89 2.01 7.47
N HIS A 81 -10.19 2.20 7.74
CA HIS A 81 -10.67 2.46 9.10
C HIS A 81 -10.31 1.32 10.05
N TYR A 82 -10.60 0.07 9.66
CA TYR A 82 -10.30 -1.08 10.51
C TYR A 82 -8.80 -1.31 10.68
N ALA A 83 -7.99 -1.06 9.65
CA ALA A 83 -6.53 -1.13 9.77
C ALA A 83 -6.00 -0.21 10.88
N MET A 84 -6.50 1.03 10.93
CA MET A 84 -6.10 1.96 11.98
C MET A 84 -6.68 1.63 13.36
N LEU A 85 -7.85 1.00 13.45
CA LEU A 85 -8.35 0.52 14.76
C LEU A 85 -7.42 -0.56 15.32
N VAL A 86 -6.88 -1.44 14.47
CA VAL A 86 -5.88 -2.43 14.90
C VAL A 86 -4.59 -1.74 15.32
N GLU A 87 -4.07 -0.80 14.52
CA GLU A 87 -2.86 -0.04 14.85
C GLU A 87 -2.99 0.70 16.20
N TYR A 88 -4.16 1.26 16.50
CA TYR A 88 -4.44 1.91 17.78
C TYR A 88 -4.86 0.96 18.91
N ASN A 89 -4.75 -0.36 18.73
CA ASN A 89 -5.14 -1.39 19.70
C ASN A 89 -6.62 -1.27 20.17
N GLN A 90 -7.49 -0.76 19.30
CA GLN A 90 -8.94 -0.63 19.53
C GLN A 90 -9.73 -1.80 18.93
N MET A 91 -9.08 -2.63 18.14
CA MET A 91 -9.64 -3.82 17.48
C MET A 91 -8.55 -4.88 17.38
N SER A 92 -8.90 -6.16 17.54
CA SER A 92 -7.94 -7.23 17.26
C SER A 92 -7.84 -7.49 15.76
N PHE A 93 -6.71 -8.03 15.29
CA PHE A 93 -6.56 -8.37 13.88
C PHE A 93 -7.61 -9.41 13.41
N GLY A 94 -7.95 -10.38 14.26
CA GLY A 94 -9.03 -11.34 13.96
C GLY A 94 -10.40 -10.67 13.79
N ASP A 95 -10.73 -9.70 14.64
CA ASP A 95 -11.98 -8.94 14.53
C ASP A 95 -11.99 -8.05 13.27
N GLN A 96 -10.83 -7.51 12.87
CA GLN A 96 -10.69 -6.80 11.59
C GLN A 96 -11.04 -7.73 10.41
N LEU A 97 -10.45 -8.94 10.37
CA LEU A 97 -10.72 -9.89 9.28
C LEU A 97 -12.21 -10.24 9.22
N LEU A 98 -12.83 -10.57 10.34
CA LEU A 98 -14.27 -10.86 10.41
C LEU A 98 -15.13 -9.68 9.94
N SER A 99 -14.75 -8.46 10.33
CA SER A 99 -15.47 -7.23 9.95
C SER A 99 -15.39 -6.98 8.43
N ILE A 100 -14.22 -7.18 7.83
CA ILE A 100 -14.04 -7.02 6.37
C ILE A 100 -14.77 -8.12 5.60
N GLN A 101 -14.70 -9.37 6.05
CA GLN A 101 -15.45 -10.49 5.46
C GLN A 101 -16.96 -10.21 5.49
N HIS A 102 -17.48 -9.67 6.59
CA HIS A 102 -18.87 -9.27 6.67
C HIS A 102 -19.22 -8.19 5.65
N LEU A 103 -18.38 -7.14 5.51
CA LEU A 103 -18.58 -6.09 4.50
C LEU A 103 -18.59 -6.64 3.08
N LEU A 104 -17.79 -7.67 2.79
CA LEU A 104 -17.71 -8.31 1.47
C LEU A 104 -18.89 -9.23 1.15
N THR A 105 -19.79 -9.49 2.10
CA THR A 105 -20.95 -10.37 1.89
C THR A 105 -21.78 -9.88 0.69
N ASN A 106 -22.00 -10.76 -0.29
CA ASN A 106 -22.66 -10.48 -1.57
C ASN A 106 -21.94 -9.49 -2.50
N ARG A 107 -20.69 -9.13 -2.23
CA ARG A 107 -19.88 -8.23 -3.06
C ARG A 107 -18.72 -8.94 -3.78
N ILE A 108 -18.35 -10.14 -3.32
CA ILE A 108 -17.20 -10.88 -3.83
C ILE A 108 -17.38 -11.20 -5.32
N ARG A 109 -16.43 -10.74 -6.13
CA ARG A 109 -16.32 -11.03 -7.58
C ARG A 109 -15.17 -11.98 -7.89
N ASN A 110 -14.15 -12.03 -7.03
CA ASN A 110 -12.96 -12.86 -7.20
C ASN A 110 -12.89 -13.92 -6.09
N GLN A 111 -13.71 -14.97 -6.19
CA GLN A 111 -13.89 -15.96 -5.12
C GLN A 111 -12.61 -16.72 -4.76
N GLU A 112 -11.85 -17.18 -5.76
CA GLU A 112 -10.61 -17.93 -5.53
C GLU A 112 -9.58 -17.06 -4.80
N PHE A 113 -9.34 -15.86 -5.31
CA PHE A 113 -8.45 -14.88 -4.66
C PHE A 113 -8.89 -14.53 -3.23
N TYR A 114 -10.19 -14.35 -2.99
CA TYR A 114 -10.72 -14.08 -1.66
C TYR A 114 -10.38 -15.21 -0.67
N LEU A 115 -10.52 -16.47 -1.08
CA LEU A 115 -10.18 -17.62 -0.24
C LEU A 115 -8.66 -17.73 -0.01
N GLU A 116 -7.85 -17.50 -1.04
CA GLU A 116 -6.38 -17.42 -0.92
C GLU A 116 -5.95 -16.34 0.07
N LEU A 117 -6.56 -15.15 -0.02
CA LEU A 117 -6.23 -13.99 0.81
C LEU A 117 -6.60 -14.23 2.28
N ILE A 118 -7.76 -14.83 2.56
CA ILE A 118 -8.13 -15.19 3.94
C ILE A 118 -7.12 -16.19 4.50
N HIS A 119 -6.84 -17.26 3.77
CA HIS A 119 -5.90 -18.28 4.23
C HIS A 119 -4.52 -17.68 4.52
N TYR A 120 -4.08 -16.73 3.70
CA TYR A 120 -2.84 -15.98 3.92
C TYR A 120 -2.91 -15.09 5.16
N LEU A 121 -3.99 -14.32 5.35
CA LEU A 121 -4.11 -13.36 6.44
C LEU A 121 -4.42 -14.01 7.80
N GLU A 122 -4.89 -15.26 7.86
CA GLU A 122 -5.11 -15.97 9.13
C GLU A 122 -3.81 -16.40 9.84
N GLN A 123 -2.65 -16.22 9.20
CA GLN A 123 -1.37 -16.55 9.80
C GLN A 123 -1.06 -15.63 11.02
N PRO A 124 -0.54 -16.17 12.13
CA PRO A 124 -0.10 -15.36 13.27
C PRO A 124 1.00 -14.36 12.93
N VAL A 125 1.85 -14.71 11.95
CA VAL A 125 2.87 -13.86 11.35
C VAL A 125 2.77 -14.05 9.85
N LEU A 126 2.56 -12.95 9.12
CA LEU A 126 2.37 -13.00 7.68
C LEU A 126 3.66 -13.42 6.97
N ARG A 127 3.70 -14.69 6.53
CA ARG A 127 4.77 -15.26 5.71
C ARG A 127 4.26 -15.60 4.31
N PRO A 128 5.14 -15.67 3.30
CA PRO A 128 4.70 -15.91 1.93
C PRO A 128 3.88 -17.20 1.77
N ILE A 129 2.72 -17.09 1.11
CA ILE A 129 1.91 -18.21 0.64
C ILE A 129 1.54 -17.96 -0.83
N GLY A 130 2.06 -18.80 -1.71
CA GLY A 130 1.86 -18.63 -3.15
C GLY A 130 2.41 -17.29 -3.65
N LYS A 131 1.52 -16.45 -4.18
CA LYS A 131 1.82 -15.10 -4.70
C LYS A 131 1.69 -13.99 -3.65
N LEU A 132 1.22 -14.31 -2.45
CA LEU A 132 0.98 -13.36 -1.36
C LEU A 132 2.13 -13.39 -0.37
N GLY A 133 2.50 -12.20 0.12
CA GLY A 133 3.49 -11.93 1.14
C GLY A 133 4.92 -11.85 0.64
N MET A 134 5.68 -10.97 1.28
CA MET A 134 7.13 -10.90 1.21
C MET A 134 7.77 -11.76 2.30
N PRO A 135 9.02 -12.23 2.12
CA PRO A 135 9.74 -12.99 3.16
C PRO A 135 9.96 -12.24 4.49
N ILE A 136 9.84 -10.91 4.46
CA ILE A 136 10.02 -9.99 5.58
C ILE A 136 8.64 -9.57 6.12
N PRO A 137 8.19 -10.09 7.28
CA PRO A 137 6.86 -9.84 7.81
C PRO A 137 6.47 -8.37 7.94
N SER A 138 7.40 -7.49 8.33
CA SER A 138 7.12 -6.06 8.44
C SER A 138 6.71 -5.40 7.13
N LEU A 139 7.10 -5.97 5.99
CA LEU A 139 6.69 -5.49 4.68
C LEU A 139 5.29 -5.96 4.26
N ASN A 140 4.66 -6.83 5.04
CA ASN A 140 3.33 -7.39 4.78
C ASN A 140 2.24 -6.71 5.63
N ARG A 141 2.60 -5.78 6.52
CA ARG A 141 1.68 -5.16 7.50
C ARG A 141 0.48 -4.42 6.88
N ALA A 142 0.58 -4.06 5.60
CA ALA A 142 -0.50 -3.40 4.86
C ALA A 142 -1.38 -4.37 4.05
N ASP A 143 -1.08 -5.67 4.01
CA ASP A 143 -1.70 -6.62 3.05
C ASP A 143 -3.19 -6.83 3.25
N VAL A 144 -3.74 -6.46 4.41
CA VAL A 144 -5.19 -6.40 4.62
C VAL A 144 -5.90 -5.50 3.60
N PHE A 145 -5.19 -4.52 3.04
CA PHE A 145 -5.73 -3.66 1.99
C PHE A 145 -6.05 -4.43 0.70
N LEU A 146 -5.40 -5.57 0.44
CA LEU A 146 -5.66 -6.38 -0.76
C LEU A 146 -7.11 -6.87 -0.87
N PHE A 147 -7.89 -6.83 0.21
CA PHE A 147 -9.33 -7.09 0.17
C PHE A 147 -10.08 -6.17 -0.80
N ILE A 148 -9.56 -4.98 -1.14
CA ILE A 148 -10.19 -4.10 -2.13
C ILE A 148 -10.26 -4.75 -3.52
N LEU A 149 -9.41 -5.73 -3.81
CA LEU A 149 -9.45 -6.43 -5.09
C LEU A 149 -10.61 -7.44 -5.14
N CYS A 150 -11.20 -7.83 -4.01
CA CYS A 150 -12.20 -8.90 -3.96
C CYS A 150 -13.54 -8.51 -4.59
N ASP A 151 -13.92 -7.22 -4.61
CA ASP A 151 -15.19 -6.74 -5.17
C ASP A 151 -15.09 -6.13 -6.58
N LEU A 152 -13.89 -6.13 -7.17
CA LEU A 152 -13.62 -5.63 -8.52
C LEU A 152 -13.78 -6.74 -9.58
N PRO A 153 -14.31 -6.46 -10.78
CA PRO A 153 -14.46 -7.46 -11.84
C PRO A 153 -13.12 -7.71 -12.55
N MET A 154 -12.28 -8.58 -12.00
CA MET A 154 -10.91 -8.81 -12.49
C MET A 154 -10.75 -10.20 -13.10
N SER A 155 -9.92 -10.31 -14.13
CA SER A 155 -9.39 -11.61 -14.57
C SER A 155 -8.26 -12.06 -13.65
N GLN A 156 -7.96 -13.37 -13.65
CA GLN A 156 -6.84 -13.93 -12.88
C GLN A 156 -5.50 -13.22 -13.20
N SER A 157 -5.23 -12.96 -14.48
CA SER A 157 -4.00 -12.25 -14.89
C SER A 157 -3.94 -10.82 -14.34
N GLN A 158 -5.08 -10.12 -14.25
CA GLN A 158 -5.14 -8.80 -13.64
C GLN A 158 -4.91 -8.87 -12.12
N ILE A 159 -5.43 -9.89 -11.44
CA ILE A 159 -5.19 -10.08 -9.99
C ILE A 159 -3.68 -10.30 -9.74
N GLU A 160 -3.04 -11.17 -10.53
CA GLU A 160 -1.60 -11.42 -10.40
C GLU A 160 -0.76 -10.16 -10.64
N GLN A 161 -1.11 -9.36 -11.65
CA GLN A 161 -0.46 -8.07 -11.89
C GLN A 161 -0.72 -7.08 -10.75
N ALA A 162 -1.95 -6.99 -10.26
CA ALA A 162 -2.31 -6.10 -9.15
C ALA A 162 -1.55 -6.43 -7.85
N ILE A 163 -1.34 -7.72 -7.57
CA ILE A 163 -0.54 -8.19 -6.42
C ILE A 163 0.94 -7.88 -6.64
N SER A 164 1.47 -8.11 -7.85
CA SER A 164 2.86 -7.75 -8.19
C SER A 164 3.12 -6.26 -8.00
N TYR A 165 2.23 -5.40 -8.51
CA TYR A 165 2.34 -3.95 -8.33
C TYR A 165 2.08 -3.51 -6.89
N TRP A 166 1.22 -4.20 -6.15
CA TRP A 166 1.03 -3.96 -4.71
C TRP A 166 2.35 -4.13 -3.97
N TYR A 167 2.98 -5.29 -4.11
CA TYR A 167 4.24 -5.54 -3.43
C TYR A 167 5.37 -4.66 -3.94
N ALA A 168 5.41 -4.30 -5.22
CA ALA A 168 6.40 -3.32 -5.70
C ALA A 168 6.17 -1.93 -5.09
N LEU A 169 4.93 -1.46 -5.01
CA LEU A 169 4.58 -0.13 -4.51
C LEU A 169 4.72 -0.03 -2.99
N HIS A 170 3.92 -0.82 -2.27
CA HIS A 170 3.75 -0.66 -0.84
C HIS A 170 5.01 -1.05 -0.09
N THR A 171 5.70 -2.12 -0.47
CA THR A 171 6.96 -2.47 0.19
C THR A 171 8.02 -1.40 -0.03
N SER A 172 8.02 -0.70 -1.17
CA SER A 172 8.92 0.43 -1.38
C SER A 172 8.65 1.59 -0.41
N TYR A 173 7.38 1.96 -0.22
CA TYR A 173 7.02 2.98 0.76
C TYR A 173 7.38 2.56 2.18
N LEU A 174 7.07 1.33 2.59
CA LEU A 174 7.39 0.84 3.93
C LEU A 174 8.90 0.78 4.17
N ILE A 175 9.69 0.34 3.19
CA ILE A 175 11.15 0.35 3.31
C ILE A 175 11.67 1.78 3.45
N MET A 176 11.17 2.73 2.64
CA MET A 176 11.62 4.12 2.72
C MET A 176 11.27 4.75 4.08
N ASP A 177 10.08 4.49 4.61
CA ASP A 177 9.66 4.93 5.95
C ASP A 177 10.56 4.30 7.03
N ASP A 178 10.75 2.97 6.99
CA ASP A 178 11.59 2.23 7.94
C ASP A 178 13.08 2.66 7.87
N MET A 179 13.57 3.14 6.72
CA MET A 179 14.91 3.73 6.60
C MET A 179 15.03 5.07 7.32
N TYR A 180 13.99 5.91 7.26
CA TYR A 180 13.97 7.18 7.99
C TYR A 180 13.88 6.97 9.51
N ASP A 181 13.06 6.00 9.94
CA ASP A 181 12.77 5.76 11.34
C ASP A 181 13.73 4.74 12.00
N TYR A 182 14.67 4.17 11.24
CA TYR A 182 15.58 3.10 11.67
C TYR A 182 16.21 3.31 13.06
N GLN A 183 16.75 4.50 13.36
CA GLN A 183 17.39 4.75 14.66
C GLN A 183 16.39 4.77 15.82
N LEU A 184 15.20 5.31 15.58
CA LEU A 184 14.14 5.37 16.58
C LEU A 184 13.60 3.96 16.85
N ASP A 185 13.23 3.24 15.79
CA ASP A 185 12.64 1.90 15.89
C ASP A 185 13.60 0.93 16.57
N LYS A 186 14.90 1.04 16.26
CA LYS A 186 15.94 0.25 16.93
C LYS A 186 16.02 0.53 18.43
N GLN A 187 15.88 1.79 18.85
CA GLN A 187 15.92 2.16 20.27
C GLN A 187 14.70 1.65 21.03
N VAL A 188 13.51 1.74 20.44
CA VAL A 188 12.25 1.31 21.06
C VAL A 188 11.93 -0.18 20.83
N LYS A 189 12.73 -0.88 20.01
CA LYS A 189 12.53 -2.28 19.58
C LYS A 189 11.20 -2.47 18.84
N ASP A 190 10.86 -1.51 17.99
CA ASP A 190 9.69 -1.60 17.13
C ASP A 190 9.97 -2.45 15.87
N GLU A 191 8.91 -2.80 15.17
CA GLU A 191 8.97 -3.49 13.88
C GLU A 191 9.65 -2.61 12.82
N ASN A 192 10.70 -3.12 12.16
CA ASN A 192 11.43 -2.38 11.13
C ASN A 192 12.11 -3.33 10.14
N ALA A 193 11.86 -3.14 8.84
CA ALA A 193 12.37 -4.02 7.78
C ALA A 193 13.91 -4.03 7.69
N ILE A 194 14.58 -2.91 7.98
CA ILE A 194 16.05 -2.83 7.91
C ILE A 194 16.69 -3.73 8.97
N ILE A 195 16.10 -3.78 10.17
CA ILE A 195 16.55 -4.65 11.26
C ILE A 195 16.36 -6.12 10.86
N GLU A 196 15.19 -6.48 10.35
CA GLU A 196 14.89 -7.85 9.91
C GLU A 196 15.75 -8.33 8.74
N LEU A 197 16.17 -7.41 7.88
CA LEU A 197 17.03 -7.71 6.73
C LEU A 197 18.49 -7.97 7.12
N GLY A 198 18.90 -7.75 8.36
CA GLY A 198 20.24 -8.06 8.85
C GLY A 198 20.90 -6.98 9.70
N ASP A 199 20.19 -5.88 9.95
CA ASP A 199 20.61 -4.73 10.77
C ASP A 199 21.85 -3.99 10.24
N GLY A 200 21.93 -2.68 10.50
CA GLY A 200 23.01 -1.82 10.02
C GLY A 200 23.24 -1.91 8.51
N GLU A 201 24.50 -1.83 8.08
CA GLU A 201 24.91 -1.79 6.66
C GLU A 201 24.28 -2.90 5.81
N LYS A 202 24.28 -4.15 6.32
CA LYS A 202 23.69 -5.30 5.60
C LYS A 202 22.18 -5.15 5.40
N GLY A 203 21.49 -4.60 6.39
CA GLY A 203 20.06 -4.32 6.31
C GLY A 203 19.77 -3.30 5.21
N PHE A 204 20.51 -2.18 5.21
CA PHE A 204 20.37 -1.13 4.20
C PHE A 204 20.69 -1.64 2.79
N GLU A 205 21.80 -2.36 2.59
CA GLU A 205 22.17 -2.93 1.28
C GLU A 205 21.05 -3.78 0.69
N ARG A 206 20.50 -4.71 1.47
CA ARG A 206 19.40 -5.58 1.03
C ARG A 206 18.11 -4.80 0.78
N ALA A 207 17.82 -3.80 1.59
CA ALA A 207 16.68 -2.93 1.38
C ALA A 207 16.80 -2.15 0.07
N PHE A 208 17.98 -1.61 -0.25
CA PHE A 208 18.25 -0.98 -1.55
C PHE A 208 18.13 -1.95 -2.72
N GLU A 209 18.55 -3.22 -2.57
CA GLU A 209 18.32 -4.23 -3.61
C GLU A 209 16.83 -4.48 -3.85
N ILE A 210 16.01 -4.54 -2.79
CA ILE A 210 14.56 -4.70 -2.91
C ILE A 210 13.96 -3.48 -3.62
N LEU A 211 14.30 -2.26 -3.20
CA LEU A 211 13.84 -1.03 -3.86
C LEU A 211 14.18 -1.01 -5.35
N LYS A 212 15.42 -1.36 -5.72
CA LYS A 212 15.83 -1.45 -7.13
C LYS A 212 15.00 -2.46 -7.94
N ARG A 213 14.65 -3.60 -7.35
CA ARG A 213 13.80 -4.61 -8.01
C ARG A 213 12.37 -4.08 -8.17
N ASN A 214 11.83 -3.44 -7.13
CA ASN A 214 10.49 -2.86 -7.17
C ASN A 214 10.37 -1.75 -8.22
N ILE A 215 11.37 -0.86 -8.30
CA ILE A 215 11.45 0.20 -9.32
C ILE A 215 11.40 -0.41 -10.72
N LYS A 216 12.17 -1.46 -10.98
CA LYS A 216 12.14 -2.19 -12.27
C LYS A 216 10.78 -2.83 -12.57
N THR A 217 10.03 -3.24 -11.57
CA THR A 217 8.65 -3.73 -11.74
C THR A 217 7.70 -2.60 -12.08
N ILE A 218 7.87 -1.42 -11.47
CA ILE A 218 7.00 -0.24 -11.66
C ILE A 218 7.27 0.48 -12.98
N GLU A 219 8.53 0.59 -13.39
CA GLU A 219 8.98 1.41 -14.53
C GLU A 219 8.20 1.16 -15.83
N PRO A 220 7.93 -0.09 -16.27
CA PRO A 220 7.23 -0.34 -17.53
C PRO A 220 5.79 0.20 -17.55
N VAL A 221 5.17 0.38 -16.38
CA VAL A 221 3.78 0.78 -16.25
C VAL A 221 3.63 2.23 -15.77
N ASN A 222 4.52 2.72 -14.91
CA ASN A 222 4.55 4.10 -14.44
C ASN A 222 6.00 4.60 -14.30
N PRO A 223 6.62 5.05 -15.41
CA PRO A 223 8.02 5.49 -15.41
C PRO A 223 8.25 6.75 -14.57
N THR A 224 7.23 7.61 -14.43
CA THR A 224 7.32 8.82 -13.60
C THR A 224 7.49 8.46 -12.13
N LEU A 225 6.69 7.52 -11.62
CA LEU A 225 6.83 7.03 -10.25
C LEU A 225 8.16 6.30 -10.03
N ALA A 226 8.59 5.48 -11.00
CA ALA A 226 9.88 4.82 -10.94
C ALA A 226 11.03 5.83 -10.78
N ALA A 227 11.08 6.87 -11.62
CA ALA A 227 12.07 7.94 -11.52
C ALA A 227 11.98 8.70 -10.18
N HIS A 228 10.77 8.93 -9.66
CA HIS A 228 10.58 9.54 -8.34
C HIS A 228 11.17 8.68 -7.22
N PHE A 229 10.96 7.37 -7.26
CA PHE A 229 11.54 6.43 -6.32
C PHE A 229 13.05 6.31 -6.44
N GLU A 230 13.60 6.37 -7.66
CA GLU A 230 15.06 6.41 -7.86
C GLU A 230 15.70 7.62 -7.17
N VAL A 231 15.18 8.82 -7.41
CA VAL A 231 15.70 10.05 -6.79
C VAL A 231 15.58 9.98 -5.26
N THR A 232 14.46 9.47 -4.75
CA THR A 232 14.24 9.32 -3.30
C THR A 232 15.22 8.32 -2.69
N MET A 233 15.42 7.19 -3.37
CA MET A 233 16.36 6.13 -2.96
C MET A 233 17.81 6.65 -2.96
N GLU A 234 18.23 7.42 -3.95
CA GLU A 234 19.56 8.04 -4.01
C GLU A 234 19.79 9.00 -2.82
N GLY A 235 18.80 9.83 -2.49
CA GLY A 235 18.87 10.72 -1.33
C GLY A 235 18.99 9.96 0.00
N LEU A 236 18.28 8.83 0.13
CA LEU A 236 18.38 7.95 1.30
C LEU A 236 19.74 7.25 1.39
N TYR A 237 20.29 6.81 0.26
CA TYR A 237 21.61 6.17 0.21
C TYR A 237 22.70 7.14 0.67
N ASP A 238 22.68 8.37 0.16
CA ASP A 238 23.66 9.40 0.53
C ASP A 238 23.58 9.76 2.02
N THR A 239 22.38 9.79 2.59
CA THR A 239 22.18 10.13 4.01
C THR A 239 22.68 9.03 4.94
N ASN A 240 22.51 7.75 4.56
CA ASN A 240 22.77 6.61 5.45
C ASN A 240 24.13 5.92 5.24
N THR A 241 24.87 6.24 4.17
CA THR A 241 26.19 5.64 3.89
C THR A 241 27.37 6.61 4.05
N LYS A 242 27.10 7.91 4.15
CA LYS A 242 28.12 8.96 4.33
C LYS A 242 28.16 9.56 5.74
N SER A 243 27.32 9.07 6.66
CA SER A 243 27.32 9.39 8.10
C SER A 243 28.17 8.42 8.90
#